data_AF-A0A8T4YMA9-F1
#
_entry.id   AF-A0A8T4YMA9-F1
#
_cell.length_a   1.000
_cell.length_b   1.000
_cell.length_c   1.000
_cell.angle_alpha   90.00
_cell.angle_beta   90.00
_cell.angle_gamma   90.00
#
_symmetry.space_group_name_H-M   'P 1'
#
loop_
_entity.id
_entity.type
_entity.pdbx_description
1 polymer ?
#
loop_
_entity_poly.entity_id
_entity_poly.type
_entity_poly.pdbx_seq_one_letter_code
_entity_poly.pdbx_strand_id
1 'polypeptide(L)'
;MSQRIAKLMLPFSVLAENRKEPFTLDMEKAAIYCFAEAEREKGGGLILRKKEEKTVFLTKFCYPFWLAPWNMLSLIFDGLKQSAYIATYKALPDARVFLEKAHMSAKSFETYTAFLSDNLNYFQVPSGERKVSIEGLISETTFLGEFSEYLSKAKQMEPAFSEAVPLNPLVDESLVSTAIEELERLRKDFEAEVATLNESIKLLNKTTRGFTKEIRGKIRAVKAEFEEVIRKEEEIAVQKISRINEEYDKQRAKLIKDFKKQLLPLQKEKV
;
A
#
# COMPACT_ATOMS: atom_id res chain seq x y z
N MET A 1 -23.73 -3.11 -19.25
CA MET A 1 -25.08 -2.81 -18.73
C MET A 1 -24.91 -1.72 -17.68
N SER A 2 -25.54 -0.56 -17.84
CA SER A 2 -25.52 0.49 -16.82
C SER A 2 -26.10 -0.11 -15.52
N GLN A 3 -25.28 -0.20 -14.47
CA GLN A 3 -25.78 -0.65 -13.18
C GLN A 3 -26.62 0.49 -12.59
N ARG A 4 -27.91 0.24 -12.40
CA ARG A 4 -28.90 1.26 -12.07
C ARG A 4 -28.71 1.76 -10.64
N ILE A 5 -28.59 3.08 -10.47
CA ILE A 5 -28.68 3.74 -9.16
C ILE A 5 -30.13 3.63 -8.68
N ALA A 6 -30.32 3.16 -7.45
CA ALA A 6 -31.65 2.93 -6.88
C ALA A 6 -31.93 3.92 -5.73
N LYS A 7 -33.09 4.56 -5.77
CA LYS A 7 -33.59 5.38 -4.66
C LYS A 7 -34.36 4.49 -3.68
N LEU A 8 -33.99 4.55 -2.41
CA LEU A 8 -34.72 3.92 -1.31
C LEU A 8 -35.38 5.00 -0.44
N MET A 9 -36.64 4.77 -0.06
CA MET A 9 -37.34 5.59 0.91
C MET A 9 -37.64 4.71 2.12
N LEU A 10 -36.98 4.97 3.25
CA LEU A 10 -37.13 4.18 4.46
C LEU A 10 -37.99 4.92 5.50
N PRO A 11 -38.88 4.22 6.22
CA PRO A 11 -39.62 4.85 7.30
C PRO A 11 -38.68 5.26 8.45
N PHE A 12 -39.08 6.28 9.22
CA PHE A 12 -38.35 6.72 10.41
C PHE A 12 -38.16 5.62 11.46
N SER A 13 -39.14 4.73 11.60
CA SER A 13 -39.10 3.63 12.57
C SER A 13 -39.69 2.35 11.99
N VAL A 14 -39.23 1.22 12.50
CA VAL A 14 -39.78 -0.11 12.25
C VAL A 14 -39.92 -0.88 13.55
N LEU A 15 -40.81 -1.88 13.57
CA LEU A 15 -40.98 -2.76 14.70
C LEU A 15 -39.73 -3.62 14.91
N ALA A 16 -39.16 -3.58 16.11
CA ALA A 16 -38.08 -4.47 16.50
C ALA A 16 -38.58 -5.93 16.61
N GLU A 17 -37.78 -6.88 16.13
CA GLU A 17 -38.15 -8.31 16.08
C GLU A 17 -38.44 -8.92 17.45
N ASN A 18 -37.74 -8.45 18.48
CA ASN A 18 -37.86 -8.94 19.85
C ASN A 18 -39.07 -8.35 20.61
N ARG A 19 -39.85 -7.46 19.97
CA ARG A 19 -41.01 -6.84 20.60
C ARG A 19 -42.19 -7.81 20.60
N LYS A 20 -42.63 -8.19 21.81
CA LYS A 20 -43.76 -9.12 22.00
C LYS A 20 -45.13 -8.47 21.76
N GLU A 21 -45.22 -7.15 21.93
CA GLU A 21 -46.46 -6.37 21.77
C GLU A 21 -46.37 -5.45 20.55
N PRO A 22 -47.45 -5.27 19.77
CA PRO A 22 -47.43 -4.37 18.62
C PRO A 22 -47.17 -2.91 19.04
N PHE A 23 -46.22 -2.24 18.37
CA PHE A 23 -46.12 -0.78 18.43
C PHE A 23 -47.12 -0.19 17.44
N THR A 24 -48.26 0.26 17.96
CA THR A 24 -49.33 0.82 17.14
C THR A 24 -48.96 2.22 16.64
N LEU A 25 -49.63 2.70 15.60
CA LEU A 25 -49.44 4.04 15.06
C LEU A 25 -49.68 5.13 16.13
N ASP A 26 -50.65 4.92 17.02
CA ASP A 26 -50.94 5.85 18.11
C ASP A 26 -49.82 5.87 19.16
N MET A 27 -49.20 4.71 19.43
CA MET A 27 -48.03 4.63 20.31
C MET A 27 -46.82 5.33 19.68
N GLU A 28 -46.61 5.19 18.36
CA GLU A 28 -45.57 5.93 17.64
C GLU A 28 -45.81 7.44 17.73
N LYS A 29 -47.03 7.90 17.41
CA LYS A 29 -47.42 9.32 17.50
C LYS A 29 -47.25 9.86 18.92
N ALA A 30 -47.70 9.13 19.94
CA ALA A 30 -47.57 9.52 21.34
C ALA A 30 -46.11 9.57 21.79
N ALA A 31 -45.28 8.60 21.41
CA ALA A 31 -43.86 8.59 21.74
C ALA A 31 -43.14 9.80 21.13
N ILE A 32 -43.35 10.06 19.83
CA ILE A 32 -42.77 11.22 19.13
C ILE A 32 -43.25 12.53 19.77
N TYR A 33 -44.55 12.64 20.09
CA TYR A 33 -45.09 13.81 20.78
C TYR A 33 -44.42 14.05 22.14
N CYS A 34 -44.27 12.99 22.94
CA CYS A 34 -43.61 13.07 24.24
C CYS A 34 -42.15 13.50 24.12
N PHE A 35 -41.40 12.98 23.13
CA PHE A 35 -40.03 13.43 22.87
C PHE A 35 -39.98 14.90 22.46
N ALA A 36 -40.83 15.32 21.52
CA ALA A 36 -40.92 16.71 21.09
C ALA A 36 -41.27 17.65 22.26
N GLU A 37 -42.25 17.30 23.09
CA GLU A 37 -42.61 18.09 24.26
C GLU A 37 -41.55 18.11 25.35
N ALA A 38 -40.73 17.05 25.48
CA ALA A 38 -39.63 17.03 26.44
C ALA A 38 -38.50 17.99 26.05
N GLU A 39 -38.21 18.11 24.75
CA GLU A 39 -37.16 19.00 24.22
C GLU A 39 -37.64 20.44 23.97
N ARG A 40 -38.96 20.65 23.85
CA ARG A 40 -39.57 21.95 23.54
C ARG A 40 -39.20 23.03 24.55
N GLU A 41 -38.87 24.22 24.04
CA GLU A 41 -38.65 25.38 24.89
C GLU A 41 -39.95 25.84 25.56
N LYS A 42 -40.01 25.71 26.89
CA LYS A 42 -41.18 26.12 27.69
C LYS A 42 -41.36 27.64 27.83
N GLY A 43 -40.47 28.42 27.21
CA GLY A 43 -40.41 29.87 27.37
C GLY A 43 -39.94 30.29 28.77
N GLY A 44 -39.85 31.60 28.99
CA GLY A 44 -39.37 32.18 30.25
C GLY A 44 -38.03 32.91 30.14
N GLY A 45 -37.61 33.49 31.27
CA GLY A 45 -36.45 34.37 31.38
C GLY A 45 -36.80 35.63 32.17
N LEU A 46 -36.00 35.95 33.21
CA LEU A 46 -36.25 37.11 34.07
C LEU A 46 -36.14 38.45 33.31
N ILE A 47 -35.36 38.48 32.22
CA ILE A 47 -34.97 39.71 31.50
C ILE A 47 -35.59 39.78 30.10
N LEU A 48 -35.68 38.66 29.37
CA LEU A 48 -36.34 38.57 28.08
C LEU A 48 -37.45 37.51 28.16
N ARG A 49 -38.72 37.93 28.16
CA ARG A 49 -39.86 37.00 28.13
C ARG A 49 -39.91 36.31 26.77
N LYS A 50 -39.18 35.20 26.61
CA LYS A 50 -39.27 34.37 25.41
C LYS A 50 -40.62 33.65 25.41
N LYS A 51 -41.33 33.74 24.29
CA LYS A 51 -42.63 33.07 24.10
C LYS A 51 -42.41 31.57 24.11
N GLU A 52 -43.33 30.86 24.74
CA GLU A 52 -43.36 29.41 24.74
C GLU A 52 -43.49 28.87 23.31
N GLU A 53 -42.61 27.93 22.94
CA GLU A 53 -42.70 27.19 21.68
C GLU A 53 -43.96 26.30 21.71
N LYS A 54 -44.61 26.03 20.58
CA LYS A 54 -45.81 25.15 20.58
C LYS A 54 -45.69 24.11 19.49
N THR A 55 -45.99 22.87 19.83
CA THR A 55 -46.16 21.79 18.86
C THR A 55 -47.49 22.00 18.12
N VAL A 56 -47.42 22.36 16.84
CA VAL A 56 -48.61 22.69 16.03
C VAL A 56 -49.13 21.47 15.27
N PHE A 57 -48.23 20.61 14.80
CA PHE A 57 -48.56 19.37 14.10
C PHE A 57 -47.42 18.36 14.22
N LEU A 58 -47.74 17.09 13.98
CA LEU A 58 -46.77 16.02 13.79
C LEU A 58 -46.93 15.46 12.39
N THR A 59 -45.82 15.16 11.73
CA THR A 59 -45.81 14.60 10.39
C THR A 59 -44.75 13.50 10.31
N LYS A 60 -45.04 12.47 9.51
CA LYS A 60 -44.17 11.32 9.31
C LYS A 60 -43.54 11.43 7.93
N PHE A 61 -42.22 11.31 7.90
CA PHE A 61 -41.44 11.35 6.66
C PHE A 61 -40.72 10.02 6.42
N CYS A 62 -40.57 9.67 5.16
CA CYS A 62 -39.62 8.64 4.75
C CYS A 62 -38.26 9.27 4.45
N TYR A 63 -37.20 8.70 5.00
CA TYR A 63 -35.82 9.10 4.81
C TYR A 63 -35.30 8.60 3.45
N PRO A 64 -34.74 9.49 2.60
CA PRO A 64 -34.21 9.10 1.31
C PRO A 64 -32.77 8.59 1.41
N PHE A 65 -32.51 7.44 0.80
CA PHE A 65 -31.18 6.91 0.55
C PHE A 65 -31.00 6.63 -0.95
N TRP A 66 -29.75 6.65 -1.41
CA TRP A 66 -29.39 6.14 -2.73
C TRP A 66 -28.45 4.95 -2.59
N LEU A 67 -28.77 3.89 -3.31
CA LEU A 67 -27.90 2.74 -3.49
C LEU A 67 -27.25 2.81 -4.86
N ALA A 68 -25.93 2.85 -4.84
CA ALA A 68 -25.10 2.96 -6.02
C ALA A 68 -24.15 1.77 -6.11
N PRO A 69 -24.28 0.93 -7.14
CA PRO A 69 -23.35 -0.16 -7.35
C PRO A 69 -21.97 0.39 -7.76
N TRP A 70 -20.90 -0.15 -7.17
CA TRP A 70 -19.52 0.19 -7.50
C TRP A 70 -18.63 -1.04 -7.36
N ASN A 71 -18.17 -1.58 -8.50
CA ASN A 71 -17.45 -2.85 -8.57
C ASN A 71 -18.24 -3.99 -7.89
N MET A 72 -17.64 -4.63 -6.88
CA MET A 72 -18.26 -5.72 -6.09
C MET A 72 -19.01 -5.19 -4.86
N LEU A 73 -19.11 -3.88 -4.69
CA LEU A 73 -19.71 -3.21 -3.54
C LEU A 73 -21.00 -2.48 -3.93
N SER A 74 -21.83 -2.21 -2.93
CA SER A 74 -22.95 -1.28 -3.03
C SER A 74 -22.69 -0.10 -2.09
N LEU A 75 -22.51 1.08 -2.66
CA LEU A 75 -22.35 2.33 -1.93
C LEU A 75 -23.71 2.82 -1.47
N ILE A 76 -23.75 3.40 -0.27
CA ILE A 76 -24.95 3.96 0.32
C ILE A 76 -24.74 5.46 0.49
N PHE A 77 -25.62 6.25 -0.11
CA PHE A 77 -25.62 7.69 0.03
C PHE A 77 -26.83 8.15 0.82
N ASP A 78 -26.57 9.00 1.79
CA ASP A 78 -27.55 9.78 2.52
C ASP A 78 -28.19 10.84 1.61
N GLY A 79 -29.49 10.70 1.36
CA GLY A 79 -30.25 11.61 0.50
C GLY A 79 -30.44 13.02 1.09
N LEU A 80 -30.22 13.23 2.38
CA LEU A 80 -30.32 14.55 3.03
C LEU A 80 -28.95 15.19 3.31
N LYS A 81 -27.86 14.60 2.80
CA LYS A 81 -26.51 15.19 2.85
C LYS A 81 -26.02 15.52 4.27
N GLN A 82 -26.42 14.75 5.27
CA GLN A 82 -25.89 14.83 6.64
C GLN A 82 -24.56 14.08 6.78
N SER A 83 -24.35 13.07 5.93
CA SER A 83 -23.13 12.27 5.89
C SER A 83 -22.13 12.79 4.85
N ALA A 84 -20.83 12.61 5.13
CA ALA A 84 -19.76 12.75 4.16
C ALA A 84 -18.62 11.80 4.53
N TYR A 85 -18.06 11.12 3.53
CA TYR A 85 -16.85 10.32 3.72
C TYR A 85 -15.62 11.14 3.32
N ILE A 86 -14.61 11.18 4.17
CA ILE A 86 -13.35 11.86 3.91
C ILE A 86 -12.24 10.83 3.78
N ALA A 87 -11.88 10.50 2.54
CA ALA A 87 -10.72 9.67 2.24
C ALA A 87 -9.44 10.48 2.47
N THR A 88 -8.66 10.11 3.48
CA THR A 88 -7.36 10.72 3.78
C THR A 88 -6.25 9.74 3.45
N TYR A 89 -5.29 10.16 2.62
CA TYR A 89 -4.16 9.31 2.22
C TYR A 89 -2.87 10.10 2.04
N LYS A 90 -1.74 9.42 2.22
CA LYS A 90 -0.41 9.98 2.03
C LYS A 90 -0.10 10.08 0.54
N ALA A 91 0.25 11.27 0.07
CA ALA A 91 0.69 11.46 -1.31
C ALA A 91 2.10 10.91 -1.47
N LEU A 92 2.30 10.06 -2.48
CA LEU A 92 3.61 9.54 -2.82
C LEU A 92 4.41 10.57 -3.63
N PRO A 93 5.74 10.57 -3.49
CA PRO A 93 6.65 11.16 -4.48
C PRO A 93 6.41 10.58 -5.88
N ASP A 94 6.70 11.36 -6.91
CA ASP A 94 6.34 11.00 -8.29
C ASP A 94 7.06 9.73 -8.76
N ALA A 95 6.29 8.64 -8.85
CA ALA A 95 6.81 7.34 -9.26
C ALA A 95 7.26 7.30 -10.73
N ARG A 96 6.69 8.13 -11.61
CA ARG A 96 7.08 8.19 -13.03
C ARG A 96 8.44 8.88 -13.18
N VAL A 97 8.63 9.99 -12.48
CA VAL A 97 9.94 10.67 -12.43
C VAL A 97 11.01 9.74 -11.88
N PHE A 98 10.70 8.97 -10.84
CA PHE A 98 11.62 7.96 -10.31
C PHE A 98 11.95 6.89 -11.36
N LEU A 99 10.95 6.33 -12.05
CA LEU A 99 11.12 5.30 -13.07
C LEU A 99 11.98 5.79 -14.25
N GLU A 100 11.72 7.00 -14.74
CA GLU A 100 12.50 7.61 -15.83
C GLU A 100 13.97 7.79 -15.44
N LYS A 101 14.23 8.32 -14.24
CA LYS A 101 15.60 8.46 -13.71
C LYS A 101 16.27 7.10 -13.54
N ALA A 102 15.54 6.09 -13.05
CA ALA A 102 16.04 4.72 -12.94
C ALA A 102 16.44 4.17 -14.32
N HIS A 103 15.62 4.39 -15.35
CA HIS A 103 15.94 4.01 -16.73
C HIS A 103 17.21 4.69 -17.26
N MET A 104 17.33 5.99 -17.04
CA MET A 104 18.51 6.75 -17.49
C MET A 104 19.79 6.28 -16.80
N SER A 105 19.71 5.95 -15.51
CA SER A 105 20.84 5.48 -14.71
C SER A 105 21.31 4.07 -15.08
N ALA A 106 20.46 3.25 -15.71
CA ALA A 106 20.79 1.87 -16.05
C ALA A 106 21.86 1.71 -17.16
N LYS A 107 22.37 2.81 -17.71
CA LYS A 107 23.36 2.84 -18.81
C LYS A 107 24.77 2.48 -18.37
N SER A 108 25.16 2.78 -17.13
CA SER A 108 26.50 2.46 -16.61
C SER A 108 26.44 2.09 -15.14
N PHE A 109 27.44 1.37 -14.65
CA PHE A 109 27.49 0.95 -13.25
C PHE A 109 27.63 2.14 -12.29
N GLU A 110 28.42 3.15 -12.69
CA GLU A 110 28.69 4.36 -11.92
C GLU A 110 27.41 5.20 -11.76
N THR A 111 26.72 5.45 -12.88
CA THR A 111 25.48 6.21 -12.89
C THR A 111 24.37 5.50 -12.14
N TYR A 112 24.30 4.17 -12.24
CA TYR A 112 23.35 3.36 -11.49
C TYR A 112 23.61 3.39 -9.98
N THR A 113 24.86 3.29 -9.55
CA THR A 113 25.23 3.31 -8.13
C THR A 113 24.98 4.68 -7.50
N ALA A 114 25.29 5.76 -8.23
CA ALA A 114 24.96 7.12 -7.81
C ALA A 114 23.43 7.29 -7.67
N PHE A 115 22.66 6.87 -8.67
CA PHE A 115 21.19 6.92 -8.62
C PHE A 115 20.63 6.17 -7.41
N LEU A 116 21.10 4.94 -7.13
CA LEU A 116 20.64 4.17 -5.98
C LEU A 116 20.93 4.91 -4.67
N SER A 117 22.12 5.48 -4.53
CA SER A 117 22.55 6.20 -3.33
C SER A 117 21.72 7.46 -3.10
N ASP A 118 21.50 8.25 -4.15
CA ASP A 118 20.74 9.51 -4.10
C ASP A 118 19.25 9.29 -3.80
N ASN A 119 18.71 8.10 -4.10
CA ASN A 119 17.29 7.81 -4.03
C ASN A 119 16.91 6.75 -2.97
N LEU A 120 17.82 6.41 -2.04
CA LEU A 120 17.56 5.43 -0.97
C LEU A 120 16.28 5.71 -0.17
N ASN A 121 16.01 6.99 0.09
CA ASN A 121 14.88 7.43 0.91
C ASN A 121 13.75 8.05 0.08
N TYR A 122 13.77 7.91 -1.25
CA TYR A 122 12.89 8.65 -2.16
C TYR A 122 11.40 8.48 -1.81
N PHE A 123 10.95 7.27 -1.49
CA PHE A 123 9.55 6.99 -1.12
C PHE A 123 9.32 6.89 0.41
N GLN A 124 10.34 7.10 1.25
CA GLN A 124 10.18 6.99 2.70
C GLN A 124 9.39 8.16 3.30
N VAL A 125 9.57 9.37 2.73
CA VAL A 125 8.87 10.57 3.17
C VAL A 125 7.74 10.87 2.19
N PRO A 126 6.47 10.87 2.65
CA PRO A 126 5.35 11.31 1.83
C PRO A 126 5.55 12.74 1.33
N SER A 127 5.10 13.03 0.11
CA SER A 127 5.07 14.40 -0.43
C SER A 127 4.05 15.29 0.27
N GLY A 128 3.16 14.69 1.07
CA GLY A 128 2.13 15.38 1.83
C GLY A 128 0.96 14.45 2.15
N GLU A 129 -0.13 15.05 2.62
CA GLU A 129 -1.42 14.38 2.83
C GLU A 129 -2.43 14.93 1.83
N ARG A 130 -3.23 14.05 1.23
CA ARG A 130 -4.35 14.40 0.37
C ARG A 130 -5.65 13.97 1.03
N LYS A 131 -6.67 14.80 0.83
CA LYS A 131 -8.03 14.57 1.32
C LYS A 131 -9.00 14.68 0.16
N VAL A 132 -9.85 13.67 0.01
CA VAL A 132 -10.95 13.65 -0.94
C VAL A 132 -12.23 13.47 -0.13
N SER A 133 -13.17 14.40 -0.30
CA SER A 133 -14.44 14.40 0.43
C SER A 133 -15.55 14.01 -0.52
N ILE A 134 -16.28 12.95 -0.19
CA ILE A 134 -17.40 12.43 -0.96
C ILE A 134 -18.66 12.68 -0.15
N GLU A 135 -19.42 13.67 -0.59
CA GLU A 135 -20.65 14.09 0.08
C GLU A 135 -21.74 13.01 -0.03
N GLY A 136 -22.53 12.87 1.03
CA GLY A 136 -23.60 11.89 1.12
C GLY A 136 -23.11 10.46 1.38
N LEU A 137 -21.87 10.10 1.06
CA LEU A 137 -21.39 8.73 1.20
C LEU A 137 -21.31 8.31 2.68
N ILE A 138 -22.02 7.24 3.01
CA ILE A 138 -22.02 6.65 4.34
C ILE A 138 -20.92 5.58 4.41
N SER A 139 -20.05 5.72 5.41
CA SER A 139 -18.89 4.84 5.61
C SER A 139 -18.79 4.25 7.01
N GLU A 140 -19.71 4.63 7.89
CA GLU A 140 -19.72 4.21 9.29
C GLU A 140 -20.12 2.74 9.38
N THR A 141 -19.22 1.91 9.91
CA THR A 141 -19.32 0.44 9.81
C THR A 141 -20.47 -0.15 10.60
N THR A 142 -20.81 0.43 11.76
CA THR A 142 -21.91 -0.09 12.59
C THR A 142 -23.25 0.15 11.90
N PHE A 143 -23.48 1.35 11.38
CA PHE A 143 -24.63 1.68 10.53
C PHE A 143 -24.69 0.80 9.29
N LEU A 144 -23.60 0.62 8.56
CA LEU A 144 -23.61 -0.22 7.34
C LEU A 144 -24.00 -1.68 7.67
N GLY A 145 -23.54 -2.21 8.80
CA GLY A 145 -23.93 -3.54 9.29
C GLY A 145 -25.42 -3.63 9.63
N GLU A 146 -25.90 -2.71 10.46
CA GLU A 146 -27.32 -2.65 10.87
C GLU A 146 -28.24 -2.41 9.66
N PHE A 147 -27.85 -1.52 8.75
CA PHE A 147 -28.59 -1.21 7.54
C PHE A 147 -28.67 -2.41 6.60
N SER A 148 -27.57 -3.16 6.44
CA SER A 148 -27.56 -4.38 5.63
C SER A 148 -28.47 -5.45 6.22
N GLU A 149 -28.42 -5.66 7.54
CA GLU A 149 -29.32 -6.59 8.22
C GLU A 149 -30.79 -6.16 8.04
N TYR A 150 -31.09 -4.89 8.27
CA TYR A 150 -32.43 -4.33 8.09
C TYR A 150 -32.94 -4.54 6.66
N LEU A 151 -32.15 -4.18 5.65
CA LEU A 151 -32.55 -4.27 4.26
C LEU A 151 -32.80 -5.71 3.82
N SER A 152 -32.06 -6.69 4.37
CA SER A 152 -32.25 -8.11 4.07
C SER A 152 -33.62 -8.66 4.49
N LYS A 153 -34.24 -8.04 5.49
CA LYS A 153 -35.54 -8.42 6.04
C LYS A 153 -36.68 -7.50 5.58
N ALA A 154 -36.33 -6.36 4.98
CA ALA A 154 -37.28 -5.35 4.53
C ALA A 154 -38.15 -5.88 3.38
N LYS A 155 -39.42 -5.48 3.38
CA LYS A 155 -40.38 -5.70 2.29
C LYS A 155 -40.83 -4.36 1.73
N GLN A 156 -41.21 -4.34 0.45
CA GLN A 156 -41.83 -3.14 -0.12
C GLN A 156 -43.09 -2.77 0.67
N MET A 157 -43.23 -1.49 0.96
CA MET A 157 -44.37 -0.96 1.70
C MET A 157 -45.61 -1.00 0.81
N GLU A 158 -46.72 -1.51 1.35
CA GLU A 158 -48.01 -1.49 0.65
C GLU A 158 -48.51 -0.04 0.44
N PRO A 159 -49.18 0.27 -0.67
CA PRO A 159 -49.66 1.63 -0.99
C PRO A 159 -50.58 2.27 0.06
N ALA A 160 -51.17 1.45 0.94
CA ALA A 160 -52.08 1.88 2.01
C ALA A 160 -51.40 2.67 3.13
N PHE A 161 -50.06 2.76 3.16
CA PHE A 161 -49.31 3.60 4.12
C PHE A 161 -49.27 5.10 3.72
N SER A 162 -50.42 5.66 3.34
CA SER A 162 -50.50 6.98 2.68
C SER A 162 -50.28 8.20 3.60
N GLU A 163 -49.99 8.03 4.89
CA GLU A 163 -49.69 9.15 5.82
C GLU A 163 -48.23 9.61 5.79
N ALA A 164 -47.31 8.81 5.23
CA ALA A 164 -45.89 9.14 5.19
C ALA A 164 -45.54 9.93 3.91
N VAL A 165 -45.00 11.14 4.07
CA VAL A 165 -44.58 11.97 2.95
C VAL A 165 -43.11 11.64 2.61
N PRO A 166 -42.77 11.36 1.33
CA PRO A 166 -41.37 11.22 0.96
C PRO A 166 -40.66 12.57 1.09
N LEU A 167 -39.54 12.63 1.82
CA LEU A 167 -38.69 13.81 1.76
C LEU A 167 -38.06 13.92 0.37
N ASN A 168 -38.04 15.14 -0.16
CA ASN A 168 -37.27 15.42 -1.35
C ASN A 168 -35.79 15.32 -1.01
N PRO A 169 -35.04 14.39 -1.63
CA PRO A 169 -33.62 14.28 -1.35
C PRO A 169 -32.89 15.52 -1.86
N LEU A 170 -31.93 16.00 -1.07
CA LEU A 170 -31.00 17.05 -1.45
C LEU A 170 -29.90 16.52 -2.37
N VAL A 171 -29.59 15.23 -2.26
CA VAL A 171 -28.70 14.51 -3.18
C VAL A 171 -29.55 13.91 -4.30
N ASP A 172 -29.23 14.20 -5.56
CA ASP A 172 -29.88 13.58 -6.71
C ASP A 172 -29.00 12.49 -7.35
N GLU A 173 -29.56 11.78 -8.33
CA GLU A 173 -28.85 10.71 -9.05
C GLU A 173 -27.59 11.23 -9.78
N SER A 174 -27.59 12.50 -10.20
CA SER A 174 -26.44 13.13 -10.86
C SER A 174 -25.27 13.28 -9.88
N LEU A 175 -25.53 13.78 -8.67
CA LEU A 175 -24.52 13.91 -7.62
C LEU A 175 -23.94 12.56 -7.21
N VAL A 176 -24.79 11.54 -7.09
CA VAL A 176 -24.35 10.15 -6.83
C VAL A 176 -23.45 9.66 -7.96
N SER A 177 -23.83 9.92 -9.21
CA SER A 177 -23.03 9.52 -10.38
C SER A 177 -21.65 10.20 -10.38
N THR A 178 -21.60 11.52 -10.12
CA THR A 178 -20.34 12.27 -10.01
C THR A 178 -19.45 11.72 -8.89
N ALA A 179 -20.02 11.37 -7.74
CA ALA A 179 -19.28 10.75 -6.64
C ALA A 179 -18.68 9.39 -7.03
N ILE A 180 -19.42 8.56 -7.76
CA ILE A 180 -18.90 7.27 -8.28
C ILE A 180 -17.77 7.51 -9.28
N GLU A 181 -17.90 8.49 -10.17
CA GLU A 181 -16.86 8.85 -11.14
C GLU A 181 -15.58 9.33 -10.45
N GLU A 182 -15.70 10.12 -9.38
CA GLU A 182 -14.57 10.58 -8.57
C GLU A 182 -13.87 9.40 -7.86
N LEU A 183 -14.64 8.49 -7.25
CA LEU A 183 -14.11 7.26 -6.66
C LEU A 183 -13.39 6.38 -7.69
N GLU A 184 -13.98 6.24 -8.88
CA GLU A 184 -13.42 5.44 -9.96
C GLU A 184 -12.15 6.04 -10.53
N ARG A 185 -12.08 7.38 -10.64
CA ARG A 185 -10.86 8.09 -11.00
C ARG A 185 -9.78 7.90 -9.95
N LEU A 186 -10.10 8.06 -8.66
CA LEU A 186 -9.14 7.88 -7.57
C LEU A 186 -8.57 6.44 -7.57
N ARG A 187 -9.43 5.44 -7.80
CA ARG A 187 -9.02 4.05 -7.95
C ARG A 187 -8.04 3.87 -9.12
N LYS A 188 -8.36 4.40 -10.30
CA LYS A 188 -7.50 4.31 -11.50
C LYS A 188 -6.16 5.00 -11.29
N ASP A 189 -6.15 6.15 -10.61
CA ASP A 189 -4.92 6.88 -10.29
C ASP A 189 -4.01 6.02 -9.39
N PHE A 190 -4.57 5.39 -8.35
CA PHE A 190 -3.81 4.45 -7.51
C PHE A 190 -3.34 3.19 -8.25
N GLU A 191 -4.18 2.60 -9.10
CA GLU A 191 -3.80 1.45 -9.92
C GLU A 191 -2.62 1.78 -10.85
N ALA A 192 -2.64 2.98 -11.45
CA ALA A 192 -1.56 3.45 -12.30
C ALA A 192 -0.26 3.69 -11.50
N GLU A 193 -0.34 4.31 -10.32
CA GLU A 193 0.82 4.50 -9.44
C GLU A 193 1.43 3.15 -9.02
N VAL A 194 0.60 2.18 -8.61
CA VAL A 194 1.04 0.82 -8.26
C VAL A 194 1.71 0.13 -9.45
N ALA A 195 1.18 0.30 -10.68
CA ALA A 195 1.79 -0.25 -11.88
C ALA A 195 3.19 0.34 -12.12
N THR A 196 3.36 1.66 -12.02
CA THR A 196 4.64 2.36 -12.18
C THR A 196 5.67 1.93 -11.11
N LEU A 197 5.25 1.77 -9.86
CA LEU A 197 6.12 1.28 -8.79
C LEU A 197 6.59 -0.16 -9.05
N ASN A 198 5.68 -1.03 -9.49
CA ASN A 198 6.02 -2.41 -9.85
C ASN A 198 7.00 -2.47 -11.03
N GLU A 199 6.83 -1.61 -12.03
CA GLU A 199 7.77 -1.48 -13.14
C GLU A 199 9.15 -1.02 -12.67
N SER A 200 9.19 -0.04 -11.76
CA SER A 200 10.43 0.43 -11.14
C SER A 200 11.17 -0.70 -10.42
N ILE A 201 10.46 -1.49 -9.60
CA ILE A 201 11.03 -2.65 -8.91
C ILE A 201 11.60 -3.67 -9.90
N LYS A 202 10.86 -3.98 -10.98
CA LYS A 202 11.32 -4.91 -12.03
C LYS A 202 12.59 -4.40 -12.70
N LEU A 203 12.65 -3.12 -13.06
CA LEU A 203 13.81 -2.49 -13.66
C LEU A 203 15.02 -2.56 -12.74
N LEU A 204 14.89 -2.12 -11.49
CA LEU A 204 16.00 -2.14 -10.52
C LEU A 204 16.54 -3.55 -10.31
N ASN A 205 15.66 -4.53 -10.12
CA ASN A 205 16.06 -5.93 -9.96
C ASN A 205 16.75 -6.51 -11.20
N LYS A 206 16.32 -6.12 -12.41
CA LYS A 206 16.96 -6.55 -13.66
C LYS A 206 18.35 -5.92 -13.79
N THR A 207 18.44 -4.60 -13.61
CA THR A 207 19.68 -3.83 -13.74
C THR A 207 20.72 -4.25 -12.69
N THR A 208 20.32 -4.36 -11.42
CA THR A 208 21.18 -4.85 -10.33
C THR A 208 21.74 -6.24 -10.64
N ARG A 209 20.90 -7.18 -11.10
CA ARG A 209 21.36 -8.53 -11.48
C ARG A 209 22.33 -8.49 -12.66
N GLY A 210 22.07 -7.64 -13.64
CA GLY A 210 22.96 -7.41 -14.79
C GLY A 210 24.36 -6.99 -14.35
N PHE A 211 24.46 -5.89 -13.61
CA PHE A 211 25.75 -5.39 -13.12
C PHE A 211 26.44 -6.35 -12.15
N THR A 212 25.69 -7.02 -11.27
CA THR A 212 26.26 -8.04 -10.38
C THR A 212 26.91 -9.18 -11.17
N LYS A 213 26.27 -9.63 -12.27
CA LYS A 213 26.83 -10.68 -13.14
C LYS A 213 28.09 -10.18 -13.86
N GLU A 214 28.08 -8.94 -14.34
CA GLU A 214 29.24 -8.32 -15.00
C GLU A 214 30.44 -8.22 -14.05
N ILE A 215 30.22 -7.69 -12.83
CA ILE A 215 31.26 -7.56 -11.80
C ILE A 215 31.84 -8.92 -11.43
N ARG A 216 30.99 -9.94 -11.20
CA ARG A 216 31.44 -11.32 -10.96
C ARG A 216 32.19 -11.92 -12.14
N GLY A 217 31.87 -11.50 -13.37
CA GLY A 217 32.63 -11.85 -14.56
C GLY A 217 34.04 -11.26 -14.52
N LYS A 218 34.15 -9.94 -14.29
CA LYS A 218 35.43 -9.23 -14.19
C LYS A 218 36.31 -9.79 -13.07
N ILE A 219 35.75 -10.05 -11.89
CA ILE A 219 36.48 -10.67 -10.77
C ILE A 219 37.07 -12.03 -11.16
N ARG A 220 36.31 -12.87 -11.86
CA ARG A 220 36.80 -14.19 -12.30
C ARG A 220 37.90 -14.06 -13.35
N ALA A 221 37.76 -13.14 -14.30
CA ALA A 221 38.78 -12.91 -15.33
C ALA A 221 40.11 -12.44 -14.70
N VAL A 222 40.04 -11.45 -13.80
CA VAL A 222 41.22 -10.96 -13.07
C VAL A 222 41.86 -12.08 -12.25
N LYS A 223 41.05 -12.89 -11.55
CA LYS A 223 41.56 -14.02 -10.78
C LYS A 223 42.30 -15.04 -11.67
N ALA A 224 41.73 -15.40 -12.81
CA ALA A 224 42.36 -16.35 -13.73
C ALA A 224 43.66 -15.80 -14.34
N GLU A 225 43.71 -14.51 -14.65
CA GLU A 225 44.92 -13.84 -15.12
C GLU A 225 46.04 -13.92 -14.08
N PHE A 226 45.75 -13.60 -12.81
CA PHE A 226 46.73 -13.69 -11.73
C PHE A 226 47.15 -15.13 -11.43
N GLU A 227 46.24 -16.10 -11.47
CA GLU A 227 46.59 -17.53 -11.31
C GLU A 227 47.59 -17.98 -12.38
N GLU A 228 47.42 -17.54 -13.62
CA GLU A 228 48.35 -17.86 -14.71
C GLU A 228 49.72 -17.20 -14.55
N VAL A 229 49.76 -15.94 -14.08
CA VAL A 229 51.02 -15.25 -13.78
C VAL A 229 51.76 -15.95 -12.63
N ILE A 230 51.05 -16.28 -11.55
CA ILE A 230 51.61 -17.00 -10.39
C ILE A 230 52.20 -18.34 -10.85
N ARG A 231 51.47 -19.12 -11.64
CA ARG A 231 51.92 -20.41 -12.17
C ARG A 231 53.23 -20.31 -12.95
N LYS A 232 53.35 -19.30 -13.82
CA LYS A 232 54.59 -19.07 -14.60
C LYS A 232 55.78 -18.71 -13.71
N GLU A 233 55.57 -17.85 -12.72
CA GLU A 233 56.62 -17.48 -11.77
C GLU A 233 57.02 -18.67 -10.88
N GLU A 234 56.06 -19.50 -10.46
CA GLU A 234 56.34 -20.75 -9.75
C GLU A 234 57.21 -21.71 -10.57
N GLU A 235 56.92 -21.89 -11.87
CA GLU A 235 57.74 -22.71 -12.76
C GLU A 235 59.18 -22.18 -12.87
N ILE A 236 59.35 -20.86 -13.00
CA ILE A 236 60.69 -20.22 -13.04
C ILE A 236 61.42 -20.42 -11.71
N ALA A 237 60.72 -20.26 -10.58
CA ALA A 237 61.29 -20.45 -9.26
C ALA A 237 61.75 -21.90 -9.04
N VAL A 238 60.91 -22.88 -9.40
CA VAL A 238 61.24 -24.31 -9.32
C VAL A 238 62.48 -24.64 -10.16
N GLN A 239 62.59 -24.11 -11.38
CA GLN A 239 63.77 -24.31 -12.22
C GLN A 239 65.04 -23.71 -11.59
N LYS A 240 64.96 -22.51 -11.01
CA LYS A 240 66.10 -21.88 -10.31
C LYS A 240 66.52 -22.69 -9.08
N ILE A 241 65.56 -23.16 -8.28
CA ILE A 241 65.81 -24.02 -7.12
C ILE A 241 66.50 -25.31 -7.54
N SER A 242 66.04 -25.95 -8.62
CA SER A 242 66.66 -27.18 -9.15
C SER A 242 68.13 -26.94 -9.55
N ARG A 243 68.42 -25.86 -10.27
CA ARG A 243 69.80 -25.52 -10.66
C ARG A 243 70.71 -25.29 -9.45
N ILE A 244 70.22 -24.56 -8.45
CA ILE A 244 70.97 -24.33 -7.20
C ILE A 244 71.26 -25.67 -6.51
N ASN A 245 70.25 -26.54 -6.38
CA ASN A 245 70.42 -27.85 -5.76
C ASN A 245 71.44 -28.72 -6.51
N GLU A 246 71.37 -28.77 -7.84
CA GLU A 246 72.35 -29.50 -8.66
C GLU A 246 73.79 -28.99 -8.46
N GLU A 247 73.96 -27.68 -8.33
CA GLU A 247 75.27 -27.06 -8.08
C GLU A 247 75.80 -27.43 -6.69
N TYR A 248 74.94 -27.36 -5.66
CA TYR A 248 75.29 -27.82 -4.31
C TYR A 248 75.62 -29.32 -4.26
N ASP A 249 74.89 -30.17 -4.98
CA ASP A 249 75.16 -31.61 -5.05
C ASP A 249 76.50 -31.90 -5.73
N LYS A 250 76.83 -31.18 -6.80
CA LYS A 250 78.17 -31.26 -7.43
C LYS A 250 79.27 -30.84 -6.47
N GLN A 251 79.09 -29.74 -5.73
CA GLN A 251 80.05 -29.29 -4.72
C GLN A 251 80.22 -30.33 -3.60
N ARG A 252 79.11 -30.88 -3.09
CA ARG A 252 79.13 -31.94 -2.07
C ARG A 252 79.85 -33.19 -2.58
N ALA A 253 79.57 -33.63 -3.81
CA ALA A 253 80.24 -34.78 -4.41
C ALA A 253 81.75 -34.56 -4.59
N LYS A 254 82.15 -33.35 -5.03
CA LYS A 254 83.57 -32.96 -5.14
C LYS A 254 84.25 -32.98 -3.77
N LEU A 255 83.63 -32.38 -2.76
CA LEU A 255 84.14 -32.36 -1.39
C LEU A 255 84.32 -33.78 -0.83
N ILE A 256 83.32 -34.65 -1.00
CA ILE A 256 83.41 -36.07 -0.59
C ILE A 256 84.57 -36.77 -1.31
N LYS A 257 84.75 -36.53 -2.60
CA LYS A 257 85.84 -37.13 -3.39
C LYS A 257 87.21 -36.64 -2.91
N ASP A 258 87.33 -35.36 -2.62
CA ASP A 258 88.57 -34.74 -2.14
C ASP A 258 88.93 -35.26 -0.73
N PHE A 259 87.95 -35.37 0.19
CA PHE A 259 88.15 -36.01 1.49
C PHE A 259 88.55 -37.49 1.36
N LYS A 260 87.89 -38.26 0.48
CA LYS A 260 88.29 -39.67 0.23
C LYS A 260 89.72 -39.79 -0.28
N LYS A 261 90.14 -38.89 -1.19
CA LYS A 261 91.52 -38.82 -1.68
C LYS A 261 92.52 -38.51 -0.58
N GLN A 262 92.18 -37.65 0.38
CA GLN A 262 93.02 -37.33 1.53
C GLN A 262 93.06 -38.46 2.58
N LEU A 263 92.01 -39.27 2.68
CA LEU A 263 91.95 -40.43 3.59
C LEU A 263 92.82 -41.62 3.13
N LEU A 264 92.98 -41.80 1.81
CA LEU A 264 93.73 -42.91 1.20
C LEU A 264 95.22 -42.97 1.59
N PRO A 265 95.97 -41.84 1.63
CA PRO A 265 97.34 -41.80 2.15
C PRO A 265 97.43 -42.08 3.66
N LEU A 266 96.50 -41.54 4.46
CA LEU A 266 96.46 -41.72 5.92
C LEU A 266 96.14 -43.16 6.33
N GLN A 267 95.47 -43.92 5.46
CA GLN A 267 95.26 -45.36 5.65
C GLN A 267 96.47 -46.21 5.23
N LYS A 268 97.37 -45.69 4.37
CA LYS A 268 98.61 -46.37 3.96
C LYS A 268 99.77 -46.15 4.93
N GLU A 269 99.76 -45.08 5.72
CA GLU A 269 100.73 -44.83 6.81
C GLU A 269 100.43 -45.63 8.10
N LYS A 270 99.33 -46.40 8.14
CA LYS A 270 98.91 -47.21 9.29
C LYS A 270 99.24 -48.71 9.18
N VAL A 271 100.21 -49.09 8.34
CA VAL A 271 100.79 -50.44 8.28
C VAL A 271 102.17 -50.43 8.93
#